data_AF-A0A2A7UY32-F1
#
_entry.id   AF-A0A2A7UY32-F1
#
_cell.length_a   1.000
_cell.length_b   1.000
_cell.length_c   1.000
_cell.angle_alpha   90.00
_cell.angle_beta   90.00
_cell.angle_gamma   90.00
#
_symmetry.space_group_name_H-M   'P 1'
#
loop_
_entity.id
_entity.type
_entity.pdbx_description
1 polymer ?
#
loop_
_entity_poly.entity_id
_entity_poly.type
_entity_poly.pdbx_seq_one_letter_code
_entity_poly.pdbx_strand_id
1 'polypeptide(L)' 'MTSQPSMIEPLAERVDRLLLRHAELQRTNALLAEQVAALTQERDSLRSRLQAARARVDALIERLPANQEAP' A
#
# COMPACT_ATOMS: atom_id res chain seq x y z
N MET A 1 0.25 -53.32 30.05
CA MET A 1 1.21 -52.74 29.08
C MET A 1 0.43 -51.82 28.15
N THR A 2 0.43 -50.52 28.40
CA THR A 2 -0.12 -49.53 27.47
C THR A 2 0.90 -48.40 27.39
N SER A 3 1.77 -48.47 26.40
CA SER A 3 2.72 -47.40 26.09
C SER A 3 1.94 -46.19 25.62
N GLN A 4 2.06 -45.08 26.34
CA GLN A 4 1.52 -43.79 25.94
C GLN A 4 2.22 -43.35 24.64
N PRO A 5 1.50 -42.95 23.58
CA PRO A 5 2.14 -42.39 22.39
C PRO A 5 2.87 -41.11 22.78
N SER A 6 4.15 -41.00 22.41
CA SER A 6 4.98 -39.83 22.69
C SER A 6 4.42 -38.62 21.94
N MET A 7 3.79 -37.69 22.68
CA MET A 7 3.17 -36.46 22.17
C MET A 7 4.16 -35.48 21.49
N ILE A 8 5.46 -35.79 21.50
CA ILE A 8 6.54 -34.94 20.97
C ILE A 8 6.54 -34.94 19.44
N GLU A 9 6.33 -36.09 18.79
CA GLU A 9 6.33 -36.22 17.32
C GLU A 9 5.23 -35.37 16.65
N PRO A 10 3.94 -35.47 17.02
CA PRO A 10 2.90 -34.64 16.42
C PRO A 10 3.07 -33.15 16.73
N LEU A 11 3.78 -32.80 17.80
CA LEU A 11 4.11 -31.41 18.12
C LEU A 11 5.19 -30.87 17.17
N ALA A 12 6.24 -31.66 16.88
CA ALA A 12 7.29 -31.29 15.95
C ALA A 12 6.72 -31.03 14.55
N GLU A 13 5.88 -31.92 14.02
CA GLU A 13 5.22 -31.73 12.71
C GLU A 13 4.39 -30.44 12.65
N ARG A 14 3.72 -30.10 13.75
CA ARG A 14 2.91 -28.87 13.83
C ARG A 14 3.80 -27.63 13.84
N VAL A 15 4.94 -27.67 14.53
CA VAL A 15 5.93 -26.57 14.53
C VAL A 15 6.48 -26.37 13.13
N ASP A 16 6.89 -27.43 12.44
CA ASP A 16 7.42 -27.34 11.08
C ASP A 16 6.41 -26.72 10.10
N ARG A 17 5.14 -27.14 10.20
CA ARG A 17 4.05 -26.55 9.40
C ARG A 17 3.83 -25.08 9.71
N LEU A 18 3.92 -24.68 10.99
CA LEU A 18 3.79 -23.29 11.39
C LEU A 18 4.96 -22.43 10.90
N LEU A 19 6.18 -22.97 10.92
CA LEU A 19 7.37 -22.30 10.40
C LEU A 19 7.27 -22.09 8.89
N LEU A 20 6.84 -23.11 8.14
CA LEU A 20 6.61 -22.99 6.70
C LEU A 20 5.56 -21.91 6.39
N ARG A 21 4.40 -21.97 7.07
CA ARG A 21 3.33 -20.97 6.89
C ARG A 21 3.79 -19.56 7.29
N HIS A 22 4.62 -19.44 8.32
CA HIS A 22 5.18 -18.16 8.73
C HIS A 22 6.07 -17.57 7.65
N ALA A 23 6.97 -18.36 7.06
CA ALA A 23 7.82 -17.92 5.96
C ALA A 23 7.01 -17.48 4.74
N GLU A 24 5.94 -18.21 4.39
CA GLU A 24 5.01 -17.84 3.31
C GLU A 24 4.29 -16.51 3.59
N LEU A 25 3.80 -16.33 4.81
CA LEU A 25 3.15 -15.09 5.25
C LEU A 25 4.13 -13.91 5.24
N GLN A 26 5.36 -14.10 5.70
CA GLN A 26 6.41 -13.07 5.66
C GLN A 26 6.71 -12.64 4.23
N ARG A 27 6.87 -13.61 3.32
CA ARG A 27 7.09 -13.32 1.89
C ARG A 27 5.92 -12.53 1.29
N THR A 28 4.69 -12.96 1.58
CA THR A 28 3.49 -12.27 1.08
C THR A 28 3.38 -10.86 1.65
N ASN A 29 3.69 -10.68 2.94
CA ASN A 29 3.65 -9.38 3.58
C ASN A 29 4.68 -8.41 2.98
N ALA A 30 5.90 -8.89 2.67
CA ALA A 30 6.91 -8.10 1.99
C ALA A 30 6.42 -7.61 0.61
N LEU A 31 5.82 -8.49 -0.20
CA LEU A 31 5.26 -8.12 -1.51
C LEU A 31 4.11 -7.10 -1.39
N LEU A 32 3.24 -7.25 -0.38
CA LEU A 32 2.17 -6.28 -0.12
C LEU A 32 2.74 -4.93 0.33
N ALA A 33 3.79 -4.91 1.14
CA ALA A 33 4.44 -3.67 1.57
C ALA A 33 5.06 -2.93 0.38
N GLU A 34 5.72 -3.64 -0.54
CA GLU A 34 6.23 -3.08 -1.79
C GLU A 34 5.11 -2.48 -2.64
N GLN A 35 3.98 -3.18 -2.78
CA GLN A 35 2.83 -2.69 -3.54
C GLN A 35 2.21 -1.43 -2.92
N VAL A 36 2.08 -1.38 -1.59
CA VAL A 36 1.60 -0.17 -0.89
C VAL A 36 2.56 1.00 -1.11
N ALA A 37 3.88 0.75 -1.10
CA ALA A 37 4.88 1.78 -1.36
C ALA A 37 4.76 2.33 -2.80
N ALA A 38 4.62 1.44 -3.79
CA ALA A 38 4.43 1.84 -5.20
C ALA A 38 3.16 2.68 -5.38
N LEU A 39 2.01 2.22 -4.87
CA LEU A 39 0.74 2.96 -4.95
C LEU A 39 0.80 4.30 -4.22
N THR A 40 1.56 4.39 -3.13
CA THR A 40 1.79 5.63 -2.40
C THR A 40 2.53 6.65 -3.26
N GLN A 41 3.60 6.22 -3.95
CA GLN A 41 4.36 7.08 -4.86
C GLN A 41 3.50 7.54 -6.04
N GLU A 42 2.71 6.65 -6.64
CA GLU A 42 1.79 7.00 -7.73
C GLU A 42 0.76 8.04 -7.29
N ARG A 43 0.13 7.82 -6.12
CA ARG A 43 -0.82 8.77 -5.53
C ARG A 43 -0.18 10.16 -5.35
N ASP A 44 1.04 10.21 -4.81
CA ASP A 44 1.71 11.48 -4.53
C ASP A 44 2.11 12.20 -5.82
N SER A 45 2.53 11.47 -6.85
CA SER A 45 2.75 12.00 -8.20
C SER A 45 1.47 12.59 -8.81
N LEU A 46 0.34 11.88 -8.71
CA LEU A 46 -0.96 12.37 -9.18
C LEU A 46 -1.41 13.62 -8.41
N ARG A 47 -1.22 13.65 -7.09
CA ARG A 47 -1.52 14.84 -6.26
C ARG A 47 -0.70 16.05 -6.68
N SER A 48 0.61 15.87 -6.90
CA SER A 48 1.49 16.96 -7.38
C SER A 48 1.02 17.49 -8.75
N ARG A 49 0.68 16.59 -9.69
CA ARG A 49 0.14 16.97 -11.01
C ARG A 49 -1.17 17.73 -10.90
N LEU A 50 -2.08 17.30 -10.02
CA LEU A 50 -3.36 17.97 -9.79
C LEU A 50 -3.15 19.38 -9.22
N GLN A 51 -2.27 19.53 -8.23
CA GLN A 51 -1.94 20.85 -7.66
C GLN A 51 -1.36 21.79 -8.72
N ALA A 52 -0.43 21.30 -9.54
CA ALA A 52 0.13 22.10 -10.64
C ALA A 52 -0.93 22.49 -11.67
N ALA A 53 -1.84 21.58 -12.03
CA ALA A 53 -2.95 21.89 -12.94
C ALA A 53 -3.88 22.95 -12.35
N ARG A 54 -4.23 22.85 -11.06
CA ARG A 54 -5.08 23.83 -10.37
C ARG A 54 -4.44 25.21 -10.33
N ALA A 55 -3.17 25.30 -9.95
CA ALA A 55 -2.43 26.56 -9.95
C ALA A 55 -2.37 27.22 -11.33
N ARG A 56 -2.25 26.43 -12.41
CA ARG A 56 -2.32 26.95 -13.78
C ARG A 56 -3.71 27.51 -14.10
N VAL A 57 -4.78 26.84 -13.69
CA VAL A 57 -6.16 27.34 -13.88
C VAL A 57 -6.37 28.63 -13.12
N ASP A 58 -5.96 28.70 -11.85
CA ASP A 58 -6.09 29.91 -11.03
C ASP A 58 -5.34 31.10 -11.68
N ALA A 59 -4.11 30.87 -12.17
CA ALA A 59 -3.34 31.88 -12.89
C ALA A 59 -3.97 32.31 -14.23
N LEU A 60 -4.72 31.43 -14.90
CA LEU A 60 -5.50 31.80 -16.10
C LEU A 60 -6.72 32.64 -15.73
N ILE A 61 -7.39 32.31 -14.62
CA ILE A 61 -8.55 33.06 -14.12
C ILE A 61 -8.15 34.49 -13.73
N GLU A 62 -7.02 34.67 -13.03
CA GLU A 62 -6.50 36.01 -12.68
C GLU A 62 -6.19 36.89 -13.90
N ARG A 63 -5.91 36.27 -15.05
CA ARG A 63 -5.60 36.95 -16.30
C ARG A 63 -6.82 37.20 -17.18
N LEU A 64 -7.99 36.67 -16.79
CA LEU A 64 -9.23 37.06 -17.47
C LEU A 64 -9.42 38.56 -17.24
N PRO A 65 -9.61 39.36 -18.30
CA PRO A 65 -9.95 40.76 -18.12
C PRO A 65 -11.20 40.82 -17.24
N ALA A 66 -11.13 41.57 -16.13
CA ALA A 66 -12.29 41.84 -15.29
C ALA A 66 -13.42 42.26 -16.24
N ASN A 67 -14.53 41.52 -16.17
CA ASN A 67 -15.71 41.69 -17.01
C ASN A 67 -15.86 43.17 -17.30
N GLN A 68 -15.54 43.57 -18.55
CA GLN A 68 -15.41 44.97 -18.93
C GLN A 68 -16.64 45.67 -18.39
N GLU A 69 -16.42 46.63 -17.49
CA GLU A 69 -17.42 47.57 -17.03
C GLU A 69 -18.15 48.08 -18.27
N ALA A 70 -19.33 47.52 -18.53
CA ALA A 70 -20.26 48.10 -19.45
C ALA A 70 -20.87 49.30 -18.71
N PRO A 71 -20.75 50.52 -19.25
CA PRO A 71 -21.50 51.67 -18.73
C PRO A 71 -23.01 51.46 -18.85
#